data_AF-A0A0H3BIC4-F1
#
_entry.id   AF-A0A0H3BIC4-F1
#
_cell.length_a   1.000
_cell.length_b   1.000
_cell.length_c   1.000
_cell.angle_alpha   90.00
_cell.angle_beta   90.00
_cell.angle_gamma   90.00
#
_symmetry.space_group_name_H-M   'P 1'
#
loop_
_entity.id
_entity.type
_entity.pdbx_description
1 polymer ?
#
loop_
_entity_poly.entity_id
_entity_poly.type
_entity_poly.pdbx_seq_one_letter_code
_entity_poly.pdbx_strand_id
1 'polypeptide(L)'
;MGIRGELFTTEVQAENRTYFFNVKENRVGDVFLQVVESKNVDGAGFDRHAVVVFEEEMQKFLQGFNRSLDFLEKNKKERLHLRQARSLHTRGERKTIVRKK
;
A
#
# COMPACT_ATOMS: atom_id res chain seq x y z
N MET A 1 22.37 14.25 -14.86
CA MET A 1 21.62 15.46 -15.27
C MET A 1 20.48 15.60 -14.27
N GLY A 2 20.57 16.53 -13.32
CA GLY A 2 19.54 16.67 -12.29
C GLY A 2 18.22 17.10 -12.92
N ILE A 3 17.13 16.42 -12.59
CA ILE A 3 15.80 16.82 -13.04
C ILE A 3 15.46 18.10 -12.29
N ARG A 4 15.41 19.22 -13.01
CA ARG A 4 15.13 20.55 -12.43
C ARG A 4 13.80 20.51 -11.67
N GLY A 5 13.83 20.83 -10.38
CA GLY A 5 12.64 20.83 -9.50
C GLY A 5 12.34 19.50 -8.80
N GLU A 6 13.18 18.47 -8.95
CA GLU A 6 13.07 17.23 -8.15
C GLU A 6 13.98 17.32 -6.92
N LEU A 7 13.39 17.32 -5.73
CA LEU A 7 14.11 17.45 -4.46
C LEU A 7 14.48 16.09 -3.87
N PHE A 8 13.57 15.12 -3.98
CA PHE A 8 13.76 13.77 -3.47
C PHE A 8 12.88 12.79 -4.23
N THR A 9 13.37 11.56 -4.43
CA THR A 9 12.59 10.47 -4.99
C THR A 9 12.96 9.17 -4.28
N THR A 10 11.95 8.39 -3.94
CA THR A 10 12.12 7.00 -3.53
C THR A 10 11.10 6.12 -4.24
N GLU A 11 11.48 4.88 -4.53
CA GLU A 11 10.61 3.91 -5.19
C GLU A 11 10.41 2.67 -4.32
N VAL A 12 9.23 2.06 -4.44
CA VAL A 12 8.86 0.81 -3.80
C VAL A 12 8.36 -0.14 -4.87
N GLN A 13 9.12 -1.21 -5.11
CA GLN A 13 8.77 -2.25 -6.07
C GLN A 13 7.88 -3.31 -5.42
N ALA A 14 6.80 -3.66 -6.11
CA ALA A 14 5.91 -4.79 -5.82
C ALA A 14 5.88 -5.73 -7.05
N GLU A 15 5.10 -6.81 -6.98
CA GLU A 15 5.08 -7.84 -8.04
C GLU A 15 4.73 -7.28 -9.43
N ASN A 16 3.64 -6.52 -9.56
CA ASN A 16 3.18 -5.96 -10.84
C ASN A 16 3.06 -4.43 -10.84
N ARG A 17 3.61 -3.77 -9.82
CA ARG A 17 3.50 -2.31 -9.62
C ARG A 17 4.79 -1.77 -9.04
N THR A 18 5.13 -0.55 -9.44
CA THR A 18 6.15 0.26 -8.77
C THR A 18 5.49 1.53 -8.30
N TYR A 19 5.67 1.86 -7.02
CA TYR A 19 5.24 3.12 -6.44
C TYR A 19 6.42 4.08 -6.39
N PHE A 20 6.22 5.33 -6.78
CA PHE A 20 7.21 6.40 -6.68
C PHE A 20 6.69 7.48 -5.74
N PHE A 21 7.52 7.91 -4.80
CA PHE A 21 7.24 8.99 -3.88
C PHE A 21 8.24 10.11 -4.16
N ASN A 22 7.76 11.13 -4.87
CA ASN A 22 8.61 12.22 -5.36
C ASN A 22 8.27 13.49 -4.59
N VAL A 23 9.26 14.14 -4.01
CA VAL A 23 9.15 15.50 -3.48
C VAL A 23 9.70 16.45 -4.54
N LYS A 24 8.87 17.40 -4.96
CA LYS A 24 9.18 18.34 -6.04
C LYS A 24 8.92 19.78 -5.62
N GLU A 25 9.62 20.69 -6.26
CA GLU A 25 9.47 22.14 -6.13
C GLU A 25 9.00 22.72 -7.47
N ASN A 26 7.94 23.53 -7.44
CA ASN A 26 7.48 24.23 -8.63
C ASN A 26 8.37 25.47 -8.93
N ARG A 27 8.04 26.25 -9.97
CA ARG A 27 8.82 27.44 -10.34
C ARG A 27 8.73 28.61 -9.35
N VAL A 28 7.70 28.61 -8.51
CA VAL A 28 7.39 29.67 -7.53
C VAL A 28 8.01 29.34 -6.16
N GLY A 29 8.48 28.10 -5.97
CA GLY A 29 9.11 27.63 -4.74
C GLY A 29 8.22 26.71 -3.90
N ASP A 30 6.98 26.44 -4.33
CA ASP A 30 6.08 25.59 -3.55
C ASP A 30 6.50 24.13 -3.67
N VAL A 31 6.58 23.47 -2.53
CA VAL A 31 6.94 22.06 -2.41
C VAL A 31 5.70 21.19 -2.36
N PHE A 32 5.75 20.05 -3.06
CA PHE A 32 4.65 19.08 -3.07
C PHE A 32 5.17 17.65 -3.16
N LEU A 33 4.38 16.72 -2.62
CA LEU A 33 4.54 15.29 -2.80
C LEU A 33 3.74 14.84 -4.02
N GLN A 34 4.37 14.06 -4.89
CA GLN A 34 3.73 13.32 -5.96
C GLN A 34 3.90 11.83 -5.70
N VAL A 35 2.79 11.12 -5.49
CA VAL A 35 2.77 9.67 -5.38
C VAL A 35 2.31 9.09 -6.73
N VAL A 36 3.16 8.29 -7.37
CA VAL A 36 2.85 7.66 -8.65
C VAL A 36 2.78 6.16 -8.47
N GLU A 37 1.69 5.56 -8.92
CA GLU A 37 1.62 4.12 -9.12
C GLU A 37 1.86 3.82 -10.61
N SER A 38 2.85 2.98 -10.91
CA SER A 38 3.11 2.46 -12.25
C SER A 38 2.84 0.96 -12.27
N LYS A 39 1.70 0.57 -12.86
CA LYS A 39 1.28 -0.83 -12.97
C LYS A 39 1.72 -1.39 -14.32
N ASN A 40 2.37 -2.55 -14.32
CA ASN A 40 2.65 -3.28 -15.55
C ASN A 40 1.33 -3.89 -16.06
N VAL A 41 1.00 -3.61 -17.31
CA VAL A 41 -0.13 -4.20 -18.02
C VAL A 41 0.44 -5.17 -19.05
N ASP A 42 0.17 -6.46 -18.85
CA ASP A 42 0.74 -7.55 -19.62
C ASP A 42 0.65 -7.29 -21.13
N GLY A 43 1.80 -7.11 -21.77
CA GLY A 43 1.92 -6.87 -23.22
C GLY A 43 1.44 -5.50 -23.71
N ALA A 44 0.90 -4.64 -22.85
CA ALA A 44 0.34 -3.33 -23.20
C ALA A 44 1.13 -2.13 -22.61
N GLY A 45 2.17 -2.39 -21.80
CA GLY A 45 3.07 -1.37 -21.27
C GLY A 45 2.79 -1.04 -19.80
N PHE A 46 2.87 0.25 -19.43
CA PHE A 46 2.67 0.69 -18.05
C PHE A 46 1.49 1.65 -17.95
N ASP A 47 0.58 1.36 -17.03
CA ASP A 47 -0.51 2.24 -16.64
C ASP A 47 -0.08 3.05 -15.41
N ARG A 48 -0.19 4.38 -15.48
CA ARG A 48 0.35 5.29 -14.46
C ARG A 48 -0.74 6.17 -13.89
N HIS A 49 -0.92 6.07 -12.57
CA HIS A 49 -1.79 6.94 -11.80
C HIS A 49 -0.93 7.82 -10.89
N ALA A 50 -1.28 9.10 -10.79
CA ALA A 50 -0.55 10.04 -9.94
C ALA A 50 -1.51 10.82 -9.04
N VAL A 51 -1.08 11.01 -7.79
CA VAL A 51 -1.72 11.89 -6.81
C VAL A 51 -0.71 12.94 -6.41
N VAL A 52 -1.15 14.19 -6.31
CA VAL A 52 -0.31 15.33 -5.87
C VAL A 52 -0.91 15.89 -4.59
N VAL A 53 -0.04 16.16 -3.61
CA VAL A 53 -0.39 16.74 -2.31
C VAL A 53 0.58 17.88 -2.03
N PHE A 54 0.06 19.10 -1.91
CA PHE A 54 0.88 20.27 -1.58
C PHE A 54 1.27 20.27 -0.10
N GLU A 55 2.38 20.93 0.23
CA GLU A 55 2.91 21.00 1.59
C GLU A 55 1.87 21.49 2.61
N GLU A 56 1.04 22.48 2.24
CA GLU A 56 -0.03 23.04 3.09
C GLU A 56 -1.06 21.99 3.55
N GLU A 57 -1.30 20.96 2.73
CA GLU A 57 -2.29 19.92 2.98
C GLU A 57 -1.67 18.64 3.56
N MET A 58 -0.33 18.56 3.62
CA MET A 58 0.43 17.36 3.94
C MET A 58 0.01 16.74 5.27
N GLN A 59 -0.16 17.55 6.31
CA GLN A 59 -0.53 17.07 7.65
C GLN A 59 -1.92 16.43 7.67
N LYS A 60 -2.89 17.01 6.95
CA LYS A 60 -4.25 16.45 6.85
C LYS A 60 -4.24 15.15 6.05
N PHE A 61 -3.49 15.13 4.95
CA PHE A 61 -3.30 13.93 4.14
C PHE A 61 -2.69 12.78 4.96
N LEU A 62 -1.60 13.03 5.68
CA LEU A 62 -0.93 12.04 6.54
C LEU A 62 -1.84 11.51 7.65
N GLN A 63 -2.67 12.37 8.26
CA GLN A 63 -3.65 11.92 9.26
C GLN A 63 -4.68 10.95 8.67
N GLY A 64 -5.22 11.27 7.49
CA GLY A 64 -6.15 10.37 6.78
C GLY A 64 -5.49 9.05 6.38
N PHE A 65 -4.25 9.12 5.90
CA PHE A 65 -3.46 7.96 5.52
C PHE A 65 -3.18 7.04 6.71
N ASN A 66 -2.67 7.57 7.83
CA ASN A 66 -2.36 6.79 9.04
C ASN A 66 -3.60 6.12 9.63
N ARG A 67 -4.72 6.83 9.71
CA ARG A 67 -6.00 6.24 10.16
C ARG A 67 -6.43 5.06 9.27
N SER A 68 -6.17 5.14 7.97
CA SER A 68 -6.47 4.08 7.02
C SER A 68 -5.55 2.87 7.22
N LEU A 69 -4.25 3.09 7.49
CA LEU A 69 -3.30 2.03 7.81
C LEU A 69 -3.66 1.30 9.10
N ASP A 70 -3.99 2.03 10.17
CA ASP A 70 -4.41 1.45 11.45
C ASP A 70 -5.60 0.50 11.28
N PHE A 71 -6.56 0.87 10.42
CA PHE A 71 -7.70 0.03 10.11
C PHE A 71 -7.30 -1.24 9.35
N LEU A 72 -6.43 -1.12 8.34
CA LEU A 72 -5.93 -2.27 7.56
C LEU A 72 -5.19 -3.28 8.44
N GLU A 73 -4.36 -2.82 9.37
CA GLU A 73 -3.62 -3.69 10.29
C GLU A 73 -4.53 -4.45 11.25
N LYS A 74 -5.49 -3.75 11.87
CA LYS A 74 -6.50 -4.38 12.75
C LYS A 74 -7.26 -5.46 12.00
N ASN A 75 -7.76 -5.14 10.81
CA ASN A 75 -8.51 -6.10 10.01
C ASN A 75 -7.65 -7.30 9.57
N LYS A 76 -6.37 -7.09 9.23
CA LYS A 76 -5.44 -8.19 8.90
C LYS A 76 -5.28 -9.17 10.06
N LYS A 77 -5.13 -8.67 11.30
CA LYS A 77 -5.01 -9.50 12.52
C LYS A 77 -6.27 -10.32 12.75
N GLU A 78 -7.44 -9.71 12.64
CA GLU A 78 -8.74 -10.39 12.77
C GLU A 78 -8.91 -11.52 11.73
N ARG A 79 -8.61 -11.24 10.46
CA ARG A 79 -8.68 -12.26 9.39
C ARG A 79 -7.73 -13.42 9.67
N LEU A 80 -6.53 -13.16 10.21
CA LEU A 80 -5.59 -14.22 10.57
C LEU A 80 -6.11 -15.08 11.72
N HIS A 81 -6.66 -14.47 12.78
CA HIS A 81 -7.27 -15.20 13.90
C HIS A 81 -8.45 -16.07 13.43
N LEU A 82 -9.32 -15.53 12.58
CA LEU A 82 -10.46 -16.28 12.01
C LEU A 82 -9.99 -17.48 11.17
N ARG A 83 -8.93 -17.32 10.37
CA ARG A 83 -8.35 -18.42 9.59
C ARG A 83 -7.75 -19.51 10.49
N GLN A 84 -7.09 -19.12 11.58
CA GLN A 84 -6.53 -20.05 12.57
C GLN A 84 -7.63 -20.80 13.35
N ALA A 85 -8.69 -20.10 13.78
CA ALA A 85 -9.82 -20.73 14.45
C ALA A 85 -10.53 -21.76 13.55
N ARG A 86 -10.75 -21.43 12.27
CA ARG A 86 -11.34 -22.35 11.28
C ARG A 86 -10.48 -23.58 11.01
N SER A 87 -9.15 -23.43 10.93
CA SER A 87 -8.24 -24.55 10.69
C SER A 87 -8.14 -25.50 11.88
N LEU A 88 -8.23 -24.97 13.11
CA LEU A 88 -8.29 -25.78 14.34
C LEU A 88 -9.60 -26.57 14.43
N HIS A 89 -10.73 -25.96 14.07
CA HIS A 89 -12.04 -26.62 14.11
C HIS A 89 -12.12 -27.81 13.14
N THR A 90 -11.72 -27.62 11.88
CA THR A 90 -11.68 -28.69 10.87
C THR A 90 -10.70 -29.83 11.22
N ARG A 91 -9.60 -29.53 11.92
CA ARG A 91 -8.65 -30.56 12.39
C ARG A 91 -9.17 -31.35 13.59
N GLY A 92 -9.96 -30.71 14.45
CA GLY A 92 -10.64 -31.34 15.59
C GLY A 92 -11.71 -32.35 15.14
N GLU A 93 -12.55 -31.96 14.19
CA GLU A 93 -13.62 -32.82 13.65
C GLU A 93 -13.07 -34.09 12.98
N ARG A 94 -12.00 -33.96 12.17
CA ARG A 94 -11.36 -35.12 11.51
C ARG A 94 -10.77 -36.13 12.52
N LYS A 95 -10.20 -35.68 13.64
CA LYS A 95 -9.66 -36.58 14.67
C LYS A 95 -10.75 -37.35 15.41
N THR A 96 -11.90 -36.72 15.64
CA THR A 96 -13.05 -37.36 16.31
C THR A 96 -13.67 -38.44 15.42
N ILE A 97 -13.74 -38.21 14.11
CA ILE A 97 -14.27 -39.19 13.14
C ILE A 97 -13.35 -40.43 13.04
N VAL A 98 -12.02 -40.24 13.01
CA VAL A 98 -11.06 -41.36 12.92
C VAL A 98 -11.04 -42.24 14.16
N ARG A 99 -11.29 -41.69 15.36
CA ARG A 99 -11.31 -42.46 16.62
C ARG A 99 -12.59 -43.28 16.85
N LYS A 100 -13.64 -43.07 16.05
CA LYS A 100 -14.94 -43.75 16.18
C LYS A 100 -15.15 -44.90 15.18
N LYS A 101 -14.14 -45.25 14.39
CA LYS A 101 -14.08 -46.45 13.56
C LYS A 101 -13.07 -47.43 14.15
#